data_AF-A0A1M4VLA7-F1
#
_entry.id   AF-A0A1M4VLA7-F1
#
_cell.length_a   1.000
_cell.length_b   1.000
_cell.length_c   1.000
_cell.angle_alpha   90.00
_cell.angle_beta   90.00
_cell.angle_gamma   90.00
#
_symmetry.space_group_name_H-M   'P 1'
#
loop_
_entity.id
_entity.type
_entity.pdbx_description
1 polymer ?
#
loop_
_entity_poly.entity_id
_entity_poly.type
_entity_poly.pdbx_seq_one_letter_code
_entity_poly.pdbx_strand_id
1 'polypeptide(L)'
;MVNSPSVSEISSWLIEADRRFTEERPVHHSWDPTTRASLVILWGLLIYPLLDKDLKQEQKKISVDFLNHLFQEHFGGKDGCDSILALFQRHDYIRFTESRYIVPGTRLFTAVDAARMYPIFRTSLLARRLMKASKDHG
;
A
#
# COMPACT_ATOMS: atom_id res chain seq x y z
N MET A 1 -4.38 -23.75 -3.08
CA MET A 1 -3.62 -22.51 -2.82
C MET A 1 -4.41 -21.36 -3.39
N VAL A 2 -4.69 -20.32 -2.59
CA VAL A 2 -5.31 -19.09 -3.11
C VAL A 2 -4.16 -18.27 -3.70
N ASN A 3 -4.17 -18.07 -5.02
CA ASN A 3 -3.11 -17.32 -5.70
C ASN A 3 -3.16 -15.86 -5.27
N SER A 4 -2.13 -15.37 -4.60
CA SER A 4 -1.97 -13.95 -4.30
C SER A 4 -1.88 -13.17 -5.62
N PRO A 5 -2.44 -11.94 -5.69
CA PRO A 5 -2.36 -11.14 -6.90
C PRO A 5 -0.89 -10.81 -7.20
N SER A 6 -0.54 -10.85 -8.49
CA SER A 6 0.84 -10.64 -8.94
C SER A 6 1.25 -9.17 -8.78
N VAL A 7 2.57 -8.90 -8.74
CA VAL A 7 3.10 -7.53 -8.74
C VAL A 7 2.55 -6.70 -9.91
N SER A 8 2.44 -7.30 -11.10
CA SER A 8 1.91 -6.63 -12.29
C SER A 8 0.44 -6.23 -12.11
N GLU A 9 -0.37 -7.14 -11.57
CA GLU A 9 -1.79 -6.92 -11.31
C GLU A 9 -2.02 -5.82 -10.24
N ILE A 10 -1.29 -5.89 -9.12
CA ILE A 10 -1.39 -4.87 -8.08
C ILE A 10 -0.91 -3.52 -8.61
N SER A 11 0.18 -3.49 -9.40
CA SER A 11 0.69 -2.29 -10.02
C SER A 11 -0.32 -1.64 -10.99
N SER A 12 -1.14 -2.42 -11.71
CA SER A 12 -2.09 -1.86 -12.68
C SER A 12 -3.25 -1.15 -11.99
N TRP A 13 -3.64 -1.57 -10.78
CA TRP A 13 -4.69 -0.89 -10.01
C TRP A 13 -4.32 0.55 -9.67
N LEU A 14 -3.05 0.85 -9.42
CA LEU A 14 -2.58 2.22 -9.18
C LEU A 14 -2.85 3.13 -10.39
N ILE A 15 -2.61 2.60 -11.59
CA ILE A 15 -2.80 3.33 -12.85
C ILE A 15 -4.29 3.46 -13.19
N GLU A 16 -5.07 2.40 -12.99
CA GLU A 16 -6.51 2.37 -13.26
C GLU A 16 -7.30 3.28 -12.30
N ALA A 17 -6.89 3.31 -11.03
CA ALA A 17 -7.52 4.10 -9.99
C ALA A 17 -7.08 5.57 -10.02
N ASP A 18 -6.03 5.96 -10.75
CA ASP A 18 -5.65 7.37 -10.86
C ASP A 18 -6.33 8.05 -12.06
N ARG A 19 -7.29 8.93 -11.77
CA ARG A 19 -7.98 9.72 -12.81
C ARG A 19 -7.59 11.19 -12.81
N ARG A 20 -6.40 11.56 -12.31
CA ARG A 20 -5.84 12.89 -12.56
C ARG A 20 -5.26 12.98 -13.97
N PHE A 21 -6.15 13.17 -14.93
CA PHE A 21 -5.85 13.75 -16.24
C PHE A 21 -5.71 15.28 -16.17
N THR A 22 -5.07 15.81 -15.13
CA THR A 22 -4.84 17.25 -14.96
C THR A 22 -3.34 17.49 -14.89
N GLU A 23 -2.77 17.71 -16.08
CA GLU A 23 -1.47 18.29 -16.46
C GLU A 23 -0.16 17.77 -15.83
N GLU A 24 -0.14 17.26 -14.60
CA GLU A 24 1.05 16.69 -13.96
C GLU A 24 0.81 15.24 -13.53
N ARG A 25 1.40 14.29 -14.24
CA ARG A 25 1.41 12.87 -13.83
C ARG A 25 2.14 12.74 -12.49
N PRO A 26 1.57 12.05 -11.49
CA PRO A 26 2.28 11.80 -10.24
C PRO A 26 3.59 11.05 -10.46
N VAL A 27 4.63 11.39 -9.68
CA VAL A 27 5.97 10.80 -9.79
C VAL A 27 6.00 9.27 -9.69
N HIS A 28 5.00 8.68 -9.06
CA HIS A 28 4.91 7.22 -8.90
C HIS A 28 4.51 6.47 -10.18
N HIS A 29 3.98 7.17 -11.19
CA HIS A 29 3.63 6.54 -12.47
C HIS A 29 4.86 6.00 -13.21
N SER A 30 5.99 6.71 -13.10
CA SER A 30 7.27 6.31 -13.72
C SER A 30 8.07 5.29 -12.92
N TRP A 31 7.61 4.90 -11.72
CA TRP A 31 8.29 3.88 -10.93
C TRP A 31 8.11 2.48 -11.54
N ASP A 32 8.99 1.55 -11.16
CA ASP A 32 8.87 0.18 -11.61
C ASP A 32 7.62 -0.51 -11.01
N PRO A 33 7.16 -1.64 -11.59
CA PRO A 33 5.97 -2.33 -11.11
C PRO A 33 6.02 -2.75 -9.64
N THR A 34 7.19 -3.15 -9.14
CA THR A 34 7.38 -3.55 -7.74
C THR A 34 7.10 -2.36 -6.82
N THR A 35 7.76 -1.23 -7.09
CA THR A 35 7.55 0.00 -6.32
C THR A 35 6.09 0.49 -6.38
N ARG A 36 5.41 0.40 -7.54
CA ARG A 36 3.98 0.76 -7.63
C ARG A 36 3.09 -0.21 -6.84
N ALA A 37 3.35 -1.51 -6.92
CA ALA A 37 2.60 -2.50 -6.16
C ALA A 37 2.78 -2.31 -4.64
N SER A 38 4.00 -2.03 -4.19
CA SER A 38 4.30 -1.69 -2.80
C SER A 38 3.51 -0.48 -2.30
N LEU A 39 3.32 0.54 -3.15
CA LEU A 39 2.52 1.72 -2.80
C LEU A 39 1.03 1.37 -2.60
N VAL A 40 0.48 0.52 -3.47
CA VAL A 40 -0.89 0.01 -3.34
C VAL A 40 -1.07 -0.84 -2.09
N ILE A 41 -0.09 -1.68 -1.76
CA ILE A 41 -0.10 -2.48 -0.53
C ILE A 41 -0.14 -1.57 0.70
N LEU A 42 0.70 -0.52 0.74
CA LEU A 42 0.70 0.44 1.85
C LEU A 42 -0.60 1.23 1.94
N TRP A 43 -1.17 1.62 0.80
CA TRP A 43 -2.50 2.24 0.78
C TRP A 43 -3.56 1.30 1.38
N GLY A 44 -3.51 0.01 1.01
CA GLY A 44 -4.38 -1.04 1.53
C GLY A 44 -4.22 -1.33 3.02
N LEU A 45 -3.03 -1.11 3.56
CA LEU A 45 -2.71 -1.31 4.97
C LEU A 45 -3.05 -0.10 5.83
N LEU A 46 -2.82 1.11 5.32
CA LEU A 46 -2.86 2.34 6.12
C LEU A 46 -4.07 3.23 5.84
N ILE A 47 -4.61 3.20 4.62
CA ILE A 47 -5.71 4.07 4.19
C ILE A 47 -7.02 3.30 4.12
N TYR A 48 -7.03 2.13 3.49
CA TYR A 48 -8.25 1.34 3.29
C TYR A 48 -9.02 1.05 4.60
N PRO A 49 -8.38 0.69 5.74
CA PRO A 49 -9.09 0.52 7.01
C PRO A 49 -9.76 1.78 7.55
N LEU A 50 -9.34 2.97 7.13
CA LEU A 50 -9.99 4.24 7.51
C LEU A 50 -11.26 4.50 6.70
N LEU A 51 -11.40 3.86 5.53
CA LEU A 51 -12.52 4.03 4.60
C LEU A 51 -13.61 2.97 4.82
N ASP A 52 -13.21 1.75 5.19
CA ASP A 52 -14.12 0.63 5.34
C ASP A 52 -14.74 0.58 6.73
N LYS A 53 -16.07 0.75 6.80
CA LYS A 53 -16.83 0.75 8.07
C LYS A 53 -16.82 -0.61 8.77
N ASP A 54 -16.54 -1.69 8.04
CA ASP A 54 -16.50 -3.04 8.58
C ASP A 54 -15.16 -3.34 9.28
N LEU A 55 -14.14 -2.50 9.08
CA LEU A 55 -12.83 -2.60 9.71
C LEU A 55 -12.81 -1.72 10.97
N LYS A 56 -12.69 -2.36 12.14
CA LYS A 56 -12.59 -1.65 13.43
C LYS A 56 -11.36 -0.72 13.40
N GLN A 57 -11.57 0.55 13.72
CA GLN A 57 -10.70 1.71 13.43
C GLN A 57 -9.38 1.80 14.22
N GLU A 58 -8.58 0.75 14.34
CA GLU A 58 -7.40 0.80 15.23
C GLU A 58 -6.05 0.93 14.52
N GLN A 59 -5.91 0.51 13.26
CA GLN A 59 -4.58 0.46 12.66
C GLN A 59 -4.20 1.77 11.93
N LYS A 60 -3.62 2.69 12.71
CA LYS A 60 -3.01 3.95 12.21
C LYS A 60 -1.54 3.82 11.83
N LYS A 61 -0.93 2.66 12.13
CA LYS A 61 0.51 2.41 11.95
C LYS A 61 0.79 0.92 11.78
N ILE A 62 1.82 0.58 11.02
CA ILE A 62 2.32 -0.80 10.85
C ILE A 62 3.83 -0.85 11.15
N SER A 63 4.36 -1.96 11.67
CA SER A 63 5.81 -2.10 11.81
C SER A 63 6.45 -2.49 10.47
N VAL A 64 7.71 -2.08 10.26
CA VAL A 64 8.50 -2.52 9.09
C VAL A 64 8.63 -4.04 9.05
N ASP A 65 8.78 -4.69 10.20
CA ASP A 65 8.91 -6.15 10.29
C ASP A 65 7.64 -6.88 9.82
N PHE A 66 6.47 -6.37 10.19
CA PHE A 66 5.18 -6.91 9.72
C PHE A 66 5.02 -6.77 8.21
N LEU A 67 5.40 -5.59 7.67
CA LEU A 67 5.36 -5.37 6.22
C LEU A 67 6.29 -6.33 5.47
N ASN A 68 7.53 -6.49 5.97
CA ASN A 68 8.50 -7.43 5.40
C ASN A 68 7.99 -8.86 5.45
N HIS A 69 7.43 -9.30 6.57
CA HIS A 69 6.90 -10.66 6.71
C HIS A 69 5.78 -10.95 5.71
N LEU A 70 4.85 -10.01 5.53
CA LEU A 70 3.68 -10.23 4.68
C LEU A 70 3.95 -10.08 3.19
N PHE A 71 4.91 -9.25 2.79
CA PHE A 71 5.03 -8.81 1.40
C PHE A 71 6.46 -8.89 0.86
N GLN A 72 7.33 -9.71 1.45
CA GLN A 72 8.70 -9.89 0.96
C GLN A 72 8.78 -10.14 -0.56
N GLU A 73 7.82 -10.89 -1.10
CA GLU A 73 7.67 -11.20 -2.53
C GLU A 73 7.33 -9.98 -3.41
N HIS A 74 6.71 -8.95 -2.84
CA HIS A 74 6.32 -7.70 -3.51
C HIS A 74 7.29 -6.54 -3.27
N PHE A 75 8.29 -6.70 -2.39
CA PHE A 75 9.28 -5.66 -2.07
C PHE A 75 10.70 -6.00 -2.54
N GLY A 76 10.88 -7.08 -3.33
CA GLY A 76 12.18 -7.48 -3.86
C GLY A 76 13.16 -8.00 -2.79
N GLY A 77 12.65 -8.54 -1.69
CA GLY A 77 13.46 -8.95 -0.53
C GLY A 77 13.72 -7.82 0.47
N LYS A 78 14.54 -8.10 1.50
CA LYS A 78 14.77 -7.19 2.63
C LYS A 78 15.42 -5.87 2.20
N ASP A 79 16.50 -5.95 1.41
CA ASP A 79 17.24 -4.76 0.94
C ASP A 79 16.41 -3.91 -0.03
N GLY A 80 15.53 -4.55 -0.80
CA GLY A 80 14.55 -3.88 -1.67
C GLY A 80 13.48 -3.14 -0.88
N CYS A 81 13.01 -3.73 0.22
CA CYS A 81 12.01 -3.10 1.09
C CYS A 81 12.52 -1.78 1.69
N ASP A 82 13.70 -1.78 2.30
CA ASP A 82 14.27 -0.57 2.90
C ASP A 82 14.47 0.54 1.85
N SER A 83 14.90 0.18 0.64
CA SER A 83 15.08 1.12 -0.48
C SER A 83 13.75 1.74 -0.94
N ILE A 84 12.70 0.92 -1.07
CA ILE A 84 11.35 1.36 -1.44
C ILE A 84 10.76 2.26 -0.35
N LEU A 85 10.91 1.89 0.91
CA LEU A 85 10.41 2.69 2.03
C LEU A 85 11.13 4.05 2.12
N ALA A 86 12.44 4.08 1.90
CA ALA A 86 13.20 5.33 1.85
C ALA A 86 12.72 6.24 0.69
N LEU A 87 12.42 5.66 -0.47
CA LEU A 87 11.83 6.39 -1.61
C LEU A 87 10.45 6.97 -1.24
N PHE A 88 9.58 6.16 -0.63
CA PHE A 88 8.25 6.60 -0.21
C PHE A 88 8.30 7.70 0.85
N GLN A 89 9.23 7.60 1.80
CA GLN A 89 9.44 8.64 2.81
C GLN A 89 9.88 9.95 2.16
N ARG A 90 10.84 9.91 1.22
CA ARG A 90 11.34 11.09 0.51
C ARG A 90 10.24 11.85 -0.24
N HIS A 91 9.24 11.12 -0.72
CA HIS A 91 8.11 11.70 -1.44
C HIS A 91 6.87 11.90 -0.54
N ASP A 92 6.96 11.80 0.79
CA ASP A 92 5.84 11.95 1.73
C ASP A 92 4.63 11.02 1.47
N TYR A 93 4.88 9.82 0.95
CA TYR A 93 3.89 8.73 0.94
C TYR A 93 3.81 8.06 2.32
N ILE A 94 4.93 7.98 3.02
CA ILE A 94 4.96 7.46 4.40
C ILE A 94 5.78 8.35 5.31
N ARG A 95 5.59 8.19 6.61
CA ARG A 95 6.50 8.72 7.62
C ARG A 95 6.86 7.61 8.59
N PHE A 96 8.06 7.69 9.15
CA PHE A 96 8.46 6.83 10.26
C PHE A 96 8.21 7.55 11.58
N THR A 97 7.76 6.79 12.58
CA THR A 97 7.76 7.21 13.98
C THR A 97 8.99 6.67 14.69
N GLU A 98 9.24 7.15 15.91
CA GLU A 98 10.43 6.83 16.72
C GLU A 98 10.69 5.32 16.92
N SER A 99 9.67 4.47 16.77
CA SER A 99 9.78 3.01 16.97
C SER A 99 9.70 2.19 15.68
N ARG A 100 10.16 2.74 14.53
CA ARG A 100 10.11 2.07 13.21
C ARG A 100 8.69 1.63 12.78
N TYR A 101 7.68 2.38 13.21
CA TYR A 101 6.35 2.23 12.63
C TYR A 101 6.18 3.16 11.45
N ILE A 102 5.52 2.66 10.43
CA ILE A 102 5.12 3.37 9.23
C ILE A 102 3.72 3.94 9.48
N VAL A 103 3.56 5.24 9.26
CA VAL A 103 2.27 5.94 9.24
C VAL A 103 2.04 6.56 7.85
N PRO A 104 0.79 6.79 7.44
CA PRO A 104 0.52 7.41 6.14
C PRO A 104 1.06 8.85 6.09
N GLY A 105 1.83 9.16 5.05
CA GLY A 105 2.16 10.53 4.66
C GLY A 105 1.02 11.16 3.86
N THR A 106 1.10 12.47 3.60
CA THR A 106 -0.01 13.20 2.95
C THR A 106 -0.25 12.69 1.53
N ARG A 107 0.81 12.35 0.78
CA ARG A 107 0.67 11.90 -0.61
C ARG A 107 0.09 10.50 -0.75
N LEU A 108 0.04 9.68 0.30
CA LEU A 108 -0.58 8.35 0.24
C LEU A 108 -2.10 8.43 0.18
N PHE A 109 -2.72 9.37 0.90
CA PHE A 109 -4.15 9.64 0.78
C PHE A 109 -4.54 10.03 -0.64
N THR A 110 -3.62 10.74 -1.32
CA THR A 110 -3.77 11.17 -2.70
C THR A 110 -2.92 10.32 -3.64
N ALA A 111 -2.61 9.06 -3.35
CA ALA A 111 -1.88 8.23 -4.30
C ALA A 111 -2.80 7.75 -5.44
N VAL A 112 -4.08 7.59 -5.13
CA VAL A 112 -5.14 7.05 -6.00
C VAL A 112 -6.43 7.83 -5.78
N ASP A 113 -7.39 7.69 -6.70
CA ASP A 113 -8.79 8.03 -6.40
C ASP A 113 -9.37 6.93 -5.51
N ALA A 114 -9.61 7.24 -4.24
CA ALA A 114 -10.13 6.29 -3.27
C ALA A 114 -11.51 5.72 -3.67
N ALA A 115 -12.37 6.49 -4.35
CA ALA A 115 -13.68 6.00 -4.78
C ALA A 115 -13.58 4.91 -5.85
N ARG A 116 -12.49 4.91 -6.63
CA ARG A 116 -12.17 3.89 -7.64
C ARG A 116 -11.37 2.75 -7.07
N MET A 117 -10.38 3.06 -6.26
CA MET A 117 -9.51 2.06 -5.65
C MET A 117 -10.28 1.17 -4.68
N TYR A 118 -11.22 1.74 -3.93
CA TYR A 118 -11.98 1.02 -2.90
C TYR A 118 -12.68 -0.26 -3.42
N PRO A 119 -13.52 -0.23 -4.48
CA PRO A 119 -14.18 -1.45 -4.97
C PRO A 119 -13.20 -2.48 -5.55
N ILE A 120 -12.15 -2.03 -6.26
CA ILE A 120 -11.08 -2.91 -6.78
C ILE A 120 -10.38 -3.62 -5.62
N PHE A 121 -9.98 -2.85 -4.62
CA PHE A 121 -9.24 -3.37 -3.49
C PHE A 121 -10.11 -4.28 -2.61
N ARG A 122 -11.32 -3.85 -2.24
CA ARG A 122 -12.23 -4.58 -1.34
C ARG A 122 -12.55 -6.00 -1.84
N THR A 123 -12.64 -6.18 -3.15
CA THR A 123 -12.95 -7.48 -3.76
C THR A 123 -11.71 -8.34 -4.03
N SER A 124 -10.51 -7.75 -3.92
CA SER A 124 -9.24 -8.41 -4.20
C SER A 124 -8.87 -9.48 -3.15
N LEU A 125 -8.05 -10.44 -3.59
CA LEU A 125 -7.42 -11.41 -2.69
C LEU A 125 -6.39 -10.75 -1.76
N LEU A 126 -5.81 -9.61 -2.16
CA LEU A 126 -4.92 -8.81 -1.33
C LEU A 126 -5.63 -8.29 -0.07
N ALA A 127 -6.82 -7.70 -0.24
CA ALA A 127 -7.62 -7.23 0.89
C ALA A 127 -7.95 -8.36 1.87
N ARG A 128 -8.34 -9.54 1.36
CA ARG A 128 -8.63 -10.71 2.21
C ARG A 128 -7.39 -11.16 2.99
N ARG A 129 -6.22 -11.20 2.35
CA ARG A 129 -4.95 -11.55 2.99
C ARG A 129 -4.58 -10.55 4.10
N LEU A 130 -4.76 -9.26 3.83
CA LEU A 130 -4.51 -8.19 4.81
C LEU A 130 -5.46 -8.23 6.01
N MET A 131 -6.75 -8.45 5.76
CA MET A 131 -7.76 -8.58 6.82
C MET A 131 -7.48 -9.80 7.70
N LYS A 132 -6.96 -10.89 7.13
CA LYS A 132 -6.55 -12.05 7.92
C LYS A 132 -5.32 -11.74 8.76
N ALA A 133 -4.28 -11.19 8.14
CA ALA A 133 -3.01 -10.94 8.83
C ALA A 133 -3.11 -9.90 9.96
N SER A 134 -3.98 -8.89 9.82
CA SER A 134 -4.24 -7.89 10.85
C SER A 134 -4.98 -8.48 12.07
N LYS A 135 -5.84 -9.48 11.90
CA LYS A 135 -6.49 -10.19 13.02
C LYS A 135 -5.53 -11.05 13.84
N ASP A 136 -4.47 -11.55 13.20
CA ASP A 136 -3.50 -12.43 13.84
C ASP A 136 -2.39 -11.65 14.59
N HIS A 137 -2.31 -10.32 14.42
CA HIS A 137 -1.26 -9.45 14.97
C HIS A 137 -1.78 -8.23 15.76
N GLY A 138 -3.08 -8.19 16.07
CA GLY A 138 -3.71 -7.21 16.96
C GLY A 138 -4.01 -7.82 18.32
#